data_AF-A0A7D7LBC8-F1
#
_entry.id   AF-A0A7D7LBC8-F1
#
_cell.length_a   1.000
_cell.length_b   1.000
_cell.length_c   1.000
_cell.angle_alpha   90.00
_cell.angle_beta   90.00
_cell.angle_gamma   90.00
#
_symmetry.space_group_name_H-M   'P 1'
#
loop_
_entity.id
_entity.type
_entity.pdbx_description
1 polymer ?
#
loop_
_entity_poly.entity_id
_entity_poly.type
_entity_poly.pdbx_seq_one_letter_code
_entity_poly.pdbx_strand_id
1 'polypeptide(L)'
;MLNNTVDENTESNGQASENGERNSQWSKPSSEFKRKVKKLNTKGEGFNIDDIIDAIQTAIVEVVELEITTWVPESSTQIEEIQGQQIAQPGNRMHTIINLIDGDINNEVGSQFVGSGSYTELREFHLSQIKESREIMQKNIESLQKLYGFFIEIMKSRKTSQQSPSRP
;
A
#
# COMPACT_ATOMS: atom_id res chain seq x y z
N MET A 1 6.36 -66.31 16.22
CA MET A 1 7.04 -65.08 16.66
C MET A 1 7.92 -64.63 15.51
N LEU A 2 7.66 -63.43 14.99
CA LEU A 2 8.22 -62.89 13.76
C LEU A 2 9.45 -62.01 14.04
N ASN A 3 10.39 -62.07 13.10
CA ASN A 3 11.71 -61.45 13.08
C ASN A 3 11.70 -59.91 12.93
N ASN A 4 12.82 -59.31 13.36
CA ASN A 4 13.47 -58.04 12.99
C ASN A 4 12.86 -57.21 11.83
N THR A 5 12.87 -55.87 11.98
CA THR A 5 13.71 -54.92 11.22
C THR A 5 13.71 -53.55 11.92
N VAL A 6 14.87 -52.87 11.87
CA VAL A 6 15.14 -51.51 12.35
C VAL A 6 14.59 -50.51 11.33
N ASP A 7 13.89 -49.46 11.77
CA ASP A 7 13.68 -48.26 10.95
C ASP A 7 13.92 -46.99 11.78
N GLU A 8 14.75 -46.13 11.20
CA GLU A 8 15.21 -44.84 11.69
C GLU A 8 14.12 -43.75 11.63
N ASN A 9 14.34 -42.72 12.44
CA ASN A 9 13.89 -41.34 12.25
C ASN A 9 12.38 -41.06 12.18
N THR A 10 11.86 -40.42 13.24
CA THR A 10 10.94 -39.30 13.00
C THR A 10 11.17 -38.22 14.06
N GLU A 11 11.70 -37.12 13.57
CA GLU A 11 12.02 -35.90 14.28
C GLU A 11 10.78 -35.31 14.96
N SER A 12 11.00 -34.80 16.17
CA SER A 12 10.12 -33.88 16.87
C SER A 12 9.91 -32.64 16.02
N ASN A 13 8.84 -32.61 15.22
CA ASN A 13 8.44 -31.43 14.49
C ASN A 13 7.76 -30.45 15.46
N GLY A 14 8.60 -29.71 16.19
CA GLY A 14 8.19 -28.49 16.89
C GLY A 14 7.73 -27.51 15.83
N GLN A 15 6.42 -27.32 15.71
CA GLN A 15 5.87 -26.22 14.93
C GLN A 15 6.25 -24.92 15.64
N ALA A 16 7.39 -24.35 15.23
CA ALA A 16 7.66 -22.94 15.41
C ALA A 16 6.49 -22.21 14.74
N SER A 17 5.62 -21.61 15.56
CA SER A 17 4.67 -20.63 15.10
C SER A 17 5.52 -19.47 14.57
N GLU A 18 5.74 -19.45 13.25
CA GLU A 18 6.31 -18.29 12.59
C GLU A 18 5.39 -17.12 12.94
N ASN A 19 5.86 -16.26 13.85
CA ASN A 19 5.32 -14.91 14.04
C ASN A 19 5.60 -14.17 12.73
N GLY A 20 4.77 -14.42 11.72
CA GLY A 20 4.83 -13.74 10.45
C GLY A 20 4.51 -12.28 10.70
N GLU A 21 5.55 -11.46 10.74
CA GLU A 21 5.45 -10.00 10.65
C GLU A 21 4.77 -9.66 9.32
N ARG A 22 3.43 -9.60 9.33
CA ARG A 22 2.66 -9.12 8.21
C ARG A 22 2.78 -7.61 8.17
N ASN A 23 3.89 -7.12 7.65
CA ASN A 23 4.06 -5.72 7.32
C ASN A 23 3.32 -5.43 6.01
N SER A 24 2.00 -5.32 6.08
CA SER A 24 1.18 -5.05 4.91
C SER A 24 0.91 -3.56 4.81
N GLN A 25 1.85 -2.82 4.21
CA GLN A 25 1.64 -1.44 3.78
C GLN A 25 0.64 -1.43 2.62
N TRP A 26 -0.65 -1.42 2.94
CA TRP A 26 -1.73 -1.42 1.97
C TRP A 26 -2.08 0.02 1.60
N SER A 27 -1.37 0.62 0.64
CA SER A 27 -1.98 1.72 -0.12
C SER A 27 -3.06 1.09 -1.00
N LYS A 28 -4.32 1.11 -0.55
CA LYS A 28 -5.43 0.67 -1.41
C LYS A 28 -5.56 1.72 -2.50
N PRO A 29 -5.33 1.40 -3.79
CA PRO A 29 -5.70 2.32 -4.85
C PRO A 29 -7.20 2.59 -4.72
N SER A 30 -7.59 3.84 -4.92
CA SER A 30 -8.99 4.23 -4.81
C SER A 30 -9.85 3.38 -5.78
N SER A 31 -11.15 3.27 -5.46
CA SER A 31 -12.12 2.57 -6.30
C SER A 31 -12.20 3.12 -7.72
N GLU A 32 -11.91 4.41 -7.89
CA GLU A 32 -12.02 5.14 -9.15
C GLU A 32 -10.82 4.88 -10.07
N PHE A 33 -9.58 4.98 -9.60
CA PHE A 33 -8.41 4.52 -10.37
C PHE A 33 -8.53 3.05 -10.79
N LYS A 34 -8.92 2.15 -9.88
CA LYS A 34 -9.13 0.72 -10.22
C LYS A 34 -10.17 0.54 -11.32
N ARG A 35 -11.25 1.34 -11.28
CA ARG A 35 -12.29 1.33 -12.31
C ARG A 35 -11.73 1.78 -13.66
N LYS A 36 -10.94 2.86 -13.70
CA LYS A 36 -10.34 3.37 -14.95
C LYS A 36 -9.33 2.39 -15.55
N VAL A 37 -8.44 1.82 -14.74
CA VAL A 37 -7.49 0.78 -15.19
C VAL A 37 -8.20 -0.47 -15.71
N LYS A 38 -9.31 -0.87 -15.07
CA LYS A 38 -10.09 -2.02 -15.55
C LYS A 38 -10.71 -1.78 -16.93
N LYS A 39 -11.18 -0.56 -17.20
CA LYS A 39 -11.69 -0.16 -18.53
C LYS A 39 -10.59 -0.13 -19.59
N LEU A 40 -9.37 0.26 -19.24
CA LEU A 40 -8.23 0.21 -20.17
C LEU A 40 -7.85 -1.22 -20.60
N ASN A 41 -8.15 -2.22 -19.78
CA ASN A 41 -7.82 -3.63 -20.03
C ASN A 41 -8.97 -4.46 -20.62
N THR A 42 -10.13 -3.86 -20.92
CA THR A 42 -11.24 -4.61 -21.53
C THR A 42 -10.95 -4.94 -22.99
N LYS A 43 -10.91 -6.24 -23.30
CA LYS A 43 -10.69 -6.76 -24.66
C LYS A 43 -11.80 -6.27 -25.60
N GLY A 44 -11.45 -5.52 -26.63
CA GLY A 44 -12.35 -5.15 -27.73
C GLY A 44 -12.42 -3.66 -28.05
N GLU A 45 -12.01 -2.80 -27.13
CA GLU A 45 -11.86 -1.36 -27.38
C GLU A 45 -10.39 -1.08 -27.74
N GLY A 46 -10.16 -0.32 -28.81
CA GLY A 46 -8.82 0.09 -29.21
C GLY A 46 -8.13 0.88 -28.09
N PHE A 47 -6.80 0.86 -28.08
CA PHE A 47 -6.00 1.61 -27.11
C PHE A 47 -6.23 3.13 -27.25
N ASN A 48 -6.95 3.72 -26.29
CA ASN A 48 -7.23 5.16 -26.27
C ASN A 48 -6.28 5.89 -25.30
N ILE A 49 -5.51 6.83 -25.83
CA ILE A 49 -4.53 7.61 -25.06
C ILE A 49 -5.22 8.57 -24.09
N ASP A 50 -6.40 9.10 -24.44
CA ASP A 50 -7.14 10.01 -23.57
C ASP A 50 -7.60 9.31 -22.29
N ASP A 51 -8.01 8.03 -22.39
CA ASP A 51 -8.43 7.22 -21.24
C ASP A 51 -7.23 6.88 -20.31
N ILE A 52 -6.02 6.78 -20.86
CA ILE A 52 -4.79 6.57 -20.08
C ILE A 52 -4.39 7.83 -19.33
N ILE A 53 -4.45 8.98 -20.01
CA ILE A 53 -4.16 10.28 -19.41
C ILE A 53 -5.14 10.54 -18.27
N ASP A 54 -6.43 10.28 -18.49
CA ASP A 54 -7.47 10.39 -17.47
C ASP A 54 -7.21 9.43 -16.29
N ALA A 55 -6.82 8.18 -16.54
CA ALA A 55 -6.46 7.24 -15.48
C ALA A 55 -5.23 7.67 -14.67
N ILE A 56 -4.19 8.21 -15.33
CA ILE A 56 -2.98 8.70 -14.66
C ILE A 56 -3.27 9.98 -13.87
N GLN A 57 -4.02 10.93 -14.43
CA GLN A 57 -4.45 12.14 -13.72
C GLN A 57 -5.27 11.77 -12.48
N THR A 58 -6.18 10.81 -12.62
CA THR A 58 -6.97 10.28 -11.51
C THR A 58 -6.08 9.65 -10.45
N ALA A 59 -5.09 8.84 -10.85
CA ALA A 59 -4.13 8.25 -9.91
C ALA A 59 -3.35 9.31 -9.11
N ILE A 60 -2.88 10.36 -9.78
CA ILE A 60 -2.13 11.46 -9.13
C ILE A 60 -3.03 12.22 -8.15
N VAL A 61 -4.29 12.50 -8.54
CA VAL A 61 -5.27 13.21 -7.69
C VAL A 61 -5.76 12.35 -6.53
N GLU A 62 -5.66 11.02 -6.61
CA GLU A 62 -6.12 10.11 -5.55
C GLU A 62 -5.01 9.64 -4.61
N VAL A 63 -3.74 9.86 -4.96
CA VAL A 63 -2.57 9.57 -4.12
C VAL A 63 -2.35 10.70 -3.09
N VAL A 64 -3.41 11.10 -2.41
CA VAL A 64 -3.38 12.25 -1.48
C VAL A 64 -2.99 11.81 -0.10
N GLU A 65 -3.46 10.66 0.38
CA GLU A 65 -3.31 10.30 1.80
C GLU A 65 -2.49 9.03 2.00
N LEU A 66 -1.47 9.13 2.86
CA LEU A 66 -0.73 8.00 3.41
C LEU A 66 -1.16 7.81 4.87
N GLU A 67 -1.83 6.69 5.13
CA GLU A 67 -2.25 6.29 6.47
C GLU A 67 -1.39 5.11 6.96
N ILE A 68 -0.79 5.26 8.14
CA ILE A 68 0.01 4.22 8.78
C ILE A 68 -0.49 4.06 10.21
N THR A 69 -0.88 2.83 10.55
CA THR A 69 -1.32 2.47 11.90
C THR A 69 -0.46 1.35 12.45
N THR A 70 0.14 1.57 13.63
CA THR A 70 0.88 0.56 14.39
C THR A 70 0.19 0.38 15.73
N TRP A 71 -0.15 -0.86 16.07
CA TRP A 71 -0.82 -1.19 17.32
C TRP A 71 -0.50 -2.64 17.69
N VAL A 72 -0.61 -2.95 18.98
CA VAL A 72 -0.40 -4.30 19.49
C VAL A 72 -1.78 -4.88 19.87
N PRO A 73 -2.20 -6.00 19.26
CA PRO A 73 -3.43 -6.66 19.66
C PRO A 73 -3.30 -7.25 21.07
N GLU A 74 -4.34 -7.07 21.88
CA GLU A 74 -4.42 -7.78 23.15
C GLU A 74 -4.65 -9.27 22.89
N SER A 75 -3.85 -10.13 23.49
CA SER A 75 -4.02 -11.57 23.43
C SER A 75 -5.27 -11.97 24.21
N SER A 76 -6.39 -12.18 23.53
CA SER A 76 -7.58 -12.77 24.13
C SER A 76 -7.27 -14.22 24.54
N THR A 77 -7.14 -14.48 25.85
CA THR A 77 -7.07 -15.85 26.42
C THR A 77 -8.40 -16.58 26.38
N GLN A 78 -9.44 -15.98 25.78
CA GLN A 78 -10.75 -16.57 25.63
C GLN A 78 -10.94 -16.96 24.17
N ILE A 79 -10.99 -18.28 23.96
CA ILE A 79 -11.56 -18.91 22.77
C ILE A 79 -13.06 -18.63 22.81
N GLU A 80 -13.45 -17.39 22.55
CA GLU A 80 -14.84 -17.04 22.25
C GLU A 80 -14.84 -16.30 20.92
N GLU A 81 -15.22 -17.07 19.91
CA GLU A 81 -15.82 -16.63 18.65
C GLU A 81 -15.03 -15.62 17.80
N ILE A 82 -14.36 -16.23 16.82
CA ILE A 82 -14.16 -15.75 15.45
C ILE A 82 -15.36 -14.91 14.99
N GLN A 83 -15.35 -13.59 15.22
CA GLN A 83 -16.17 -12.63 14.45
C GLN A 83 -15.87 -11.13 14.63
N GLY A 84 -14.93 -10.74 15.50
CA GLY A 84 -14.46 -9.35 15.58
C GLY A 84 -12.97 -9.28 15.29
N GLN A 85 -12.58 -8.83 14.10
CA GLN A 85 -11.20 -8.43 13.87
C GLN A 85 -10.91 -7.29 14.86
N GLN A 86 -10.04 -7.52 15.85
CA GLN A 86 -9.73 -6.48 16.84
C GLN A 86 -9.23 -5.25 16.06
N ILE A 87 -9.93 -4.13 16.22
CA ILE A 87 -9.64 -2.88 15.50
C ILE A 87 -8.84 -2.00 16.43
N ALA A 88 -7.72 -1.46 15.92
CA ALA A 88 -6.90 -0.48 16.62
C ALA A 88 -7.75 0.71 17.10
N GLN A 89 -7.90 0.86 18.41
CA GLN A 89 -8.69 1.93 19.01
C GLN A 89 -7.82 3.18 19.23
N PRO A 90 -8.42 4.38 19.16
CA PRO A 90 -7.74 5.60 19.56
C PRO A 90 -7.19 5.49 21.00
N GLY A 91 -5.98 6.00 21.22
CA GLY A 91 -5.25 5.93 22.49
C GLY A 91 -4.39 4.67 22.67
N ASN A 92 -4.67 3.59 21.94
CA ASN A 92 -3.94 2.31 22.00
C ASN A 92 -3.19 1.99 20.69
N ARG A 93 -2.86 3.03 19.92
CA ARG A 93 -2.16 2.91 18.64
C ARG A 93 -1.23 4.09 18.41
N MET A 94 -0.31 3.91 17.47
CA MET A 94 0.28 5.02 16.72
C MET A 94 -0.41 5.10 15.38
N HIS A 95 -0.90 6.28 15.02
CA HIS A 95 -1.67 6.47 13.82
C HIS A 95 -1.27 7.80 13.17
N THR A 96 -0.73 7.71 11.96
CA THR A 96 -0.24 8.85 11.20
C THR A 96 -0.95 8.91 9.86
N ILE A 97 -1.56 10.06 9.56
CA ILE A 97 -2.13 10.38 8.25
C ILE A 97 -1.34 11.55 7.67
N ILE A 98 -0.85 11.39 6.45
CA ILE A 98 -0.08 12.41 5.73
C ILE A 98 -0.81 12.74 4.44
N ASN A 99 -1.16 14.01 4.24
CA ASN A 99 -1.54 14.55 2.94
C ASN A 99 -0.25 14.84 2.14
N LEU A 100 -0.05 14.10 1.05
CA LEU A 100 1.14 14.15 0.21
C LEU A 100 1.15 15.36 -0.75
N ILE A 101 0.02 16.05 -0.91
CA ILE A 101 -0.11 17.25 -1.74
C ILE A 101 0.08 18.51 -0.89
N ASP A 102 -0.70 18.63 0.19
CA ASP A 102 -0.69 19.82 1.05
C ASP A 102 0.41 19.74 2.11
N GLY A 103 0.94 18.55 2.37
CA GLY A 103 1.98 18.31 3.37
C GLY A 103 1.45 18.22 4.81
N ASP A 104 0.13 18.26 4.99
CA ASP A 104 -0.50 18.14 6.32
C ASP A 104 -0.23 16.78 6.94
N ILE A 105 0.10 16.78 8.23
CA ILE A 105 0.38 15.56 9.01
C ILE A 105 -0.48 15.55 10.26
N ASN A 106 -1.32 14.53 10.39
CA ASN A 106 -2.05 14.22 11.60
C ASN A 106 -1.41 13.01 12.27
N ASN A 107 -1.06 13.14 13.55
CA ASN A 107 -0.41 12.07 14.31
C ASN A 107 -1.10 11.88 15.65
N GLU A 108 -1.39 10.63 15.95
CA GLU A 108 -1.85 10.14 17.23
C GLU A 108 -0.82 9.16 17.78
N VAL A 109 -0.37 9.37 19.02
CA VAL A 109 0.51 8.44 19.73
C VAL A 109 -0.14 8.05 21.05
N GLY A 110 -0.52 6.79 21.15
CA GLY A 110 -1.08 6.20 22.36
C GLY A 110 -0.09 6.19 23.53
N SER A 111 -0.61 6.22 24.75
CA SER A 111 0.19 6.30 25.98
C SER A 111 1.15 5.12 26.16
N GLN A 112 0.81 3.96 25.62
CA GLN A 112 1.63 2.74 25.66
C GLN A 112 2.91 2.85 24.81
N PHE A 113 3.00 3.84 23.91
CA PHE A 113 4.12 4.05 22.98
C PHE A 113 5.03 5.22 23.37
N VAL A 114 4.82 5.85 24.53
CA VAL A 114 5.60 7.01 25.01
C VAL A 114 6.17 6.79 26.41
N GLY A 115 7.30 7.46 26.71
CA GLY A 115 7.90 7.45 28.04
C GLY A 115 8.34 6.05 28.47
N SER A 116 7.74 5.54 29.54
CA SER A 116 7.96 4.17 30.04
C SER A 116 6.84 3.20 29.64
N GLY A 117 6.08 3.51 28.59
CA GLY A 117 5.03 2.65 28.07
C GLY A 117 5.60 1.34 27.52
N SER A 118 4.81 0.26 27.63
CA SER A 118 5.22 -1.11 27.31
C SER A 118 5.66 -1.33 25.85
N TYR A 119 5.30 -0.43 24.94
CA TYR A 119 5.57 -0.53 23.51
C TYR A 119 6.37 0.66 22.97
N THR A 120 7.10 1.37 23.84
CA THR A 120 7.87 2.56 23.45
C THR A 120 8.89 2.27 22.34
N GLU A 121 9.45 1.06 22.29
CA GLU A 121 10.38 0.63 21.23
C GLU A 121 9.74 0.59 19.83
N LEU A 122 8.43 0.33 19.74
CA LEU A 122 7.72 0.30 18.45
C LEU A 122 7.59 1.69 17.82
N ARG A 123 7.89 2.76 18.58
CA ARG A 123 7.87 4.12 18.06
C ARG A 123 8.89 4.32 16.96
N GLU A 124 10.12 3.84 17.14
CA GLU A 124 11.16 3.94 16.11
C GLU A 124 10.79 3.12 14.88
N PHE A 125 10.20 1.93 15.09
CA PHE A 125 9.63 1.15 14.00
C PHE A 125 8.59 1.96 13.22
N HIS A 126 7.58 2.53 13.89
CA HIS A 126 6.53 3.32 13.22
C HIS A 126 7.09 4.53 12.46
N LEU A 127 8.04 5.26 13.05
CA LEU A 127 8.71 6.39 12.41
C LEU A 127 9.51 5.95 11.16
N SER A 128 10.18 4.80 11.24
CA SER A 128 10.87 4.23 10.07
C SER A 128 9.90 3.90 8.93
N GLN A 129 8.76 3.30 9.27
CA GLN A 129 7.72 2.97 8.29
C GLN A 129 7.15 4.24 7.64
N ILE A 130 6.92 5.30 8.43
CA ILE A 130 6.50 6.60 7.88
C ILE A 130 7.50 7.15 6.88
N LYS A 131 8.79 7.17 7.25
CA LYS A 131 9.84 7.72 6.40
C LYS A 131 9.98 6.93 5.09
N GLU A 132 10.11 5.62 5.18
CA GLU A 132 10.25 4.74 4.02
C GLU A 132 9.03 4.83 3.10
N SER A 133 7.83 4.79 3.68
CA SER A 133 6.58 4.92 2.94
C SER A 133 6.49 6.23 2.17
N ARG A 134 6.84 7.35 2.82
CA ARG A 134 6.81 8.67 2.18
C ARG A 134 7.78 8.74 1.01
N GLU A 135 9.00 8.21 1.16
CA GLU A 135 10.00 8.18 0.09
C GLU A 135 9.53 7.34 -1.11
N ILE A 136 8.95 6.17 -0.87
CA ILE A 136 8.40 5.30 -1.92
C ILE A 136 7.24 6.00 -2.64
N MET A 137 6.30 6.57 -1.88
CA MET A 137 5.13 7.25 -2.43
C MET A 137 5.53 8.46 -3.28
N GLN A 138 6.50 9.26 -2.82
CA GLN A 138 7.02 10.39 -3.60
C GLN A 138 7.64 9.93 -4.94
N LYS A 139 8.45 8.86 -4.93
CA LYS A 139 9.02 8.27 -6.16
C LYS A 139 7.94 7.76 -7.10
N ASN A 140 6.86 7.18 -6.58
CA ASN A 140 5.72 6.71 -7.38
C ASN A 140 5.00 7.90 -8.04
N ILE A 141 4.73 8.97 -7.29
CA ILE A 141 4.10 10.20 -7.83
C ILE A 141 4.99 10.80 -8.93
N GLU A 142 6.29 10.96 -8.69
CA GLU A 142 7.23 11.48 -9.69
C GLU A 142 7.26 10.62 -10.96
N SER A 143 7.20 9.29 -10.81
CA SER A 143 7.14 8.37 -11.95
C SER A 143 5.85 8.53 -12.74
N LEU A 144 4.70 8.66 -12.08
CA LEU A 144 3.41 8.93 -12.72
C LEU A 144 3.40 10.29 -13.44
N GLN A 145 3.98 11.33 -12.84
CA GLN A 145 4.13 12.64 -13.48
C GLN A 145 4.99 12.59 -14.75
N LYS A 146 6.09 11.83 -14.72
CA LYS A 146 6.95 11.61 -15.91
C LYS A 146 6.18 10.88 -17.03
N LEU A 147 5.43 9.83 -16.69
CA LEU A 147 4.60 9.10 -17.64
C LEU A 147 3.53 10.02 -18.25
N TYR A 148 2.85 10.82 -17.42
CA TYR A 148 1.90 11.82 -17.89
C TYR A 148 2.54 12.80 -18.89
N GLY A 149 3.70 13.36 -18.54
CA GLY A 149 4.45 14.27 -19.42
C GLY A 149 4.78 13.66 -20.78
N PHE A 150 5.24 12.41 -20.78
CA PHE A 150 5.53 11.66 -22.00
C PHE A 150 4.30 11.48 -22.90
N PHE A 151 3.14 11.11 -22.33
CA PHE A 151 1.91 10.96 -23.11
C PHE A 151 1.43 12.29 -23.71
N ILE A 152 1.53 13.39 -22.95
CA ILE A 152 1.19 14.72 -23.45
C ILE A 152 2.09 15.11 -24.64
N GLU A 153 3.38 14.80 -24.59
CA GLU A 153 4.32 15.07 -25.68
C GLU A 153 3.99 14.25 -26.94
N ILE A 154 3.66 12.96 -26.78
CA ILE A 154 3.18 12.10 -27.88
C ILE A 154 1.91 12.69 -28.51
N MET A 155 0.98 13.20 -27.71
CA MET A 155 -0.24 13.79 -28.26
C MET A 155 0.02 15.08 -29.03
N LYS A 156 0.87 15.95 -28.48
CA LYS A 156 1.25 17.21 -29.14
C LYS A 156 1.91 16.95 -30.49
N SER A 157 2.84 16.01 -30.56
CA SER A 157 3.53 15.63 -31.80
C SER A 157 2.60 15.03 -32.86
N ARG A 158 1.60 14.23 -32.47
CA ARG A 158 0.56 13.74 -33.42
C ARG A 158 -0.30 14.86 -34.00
N LYS A 159 -0.70 15.84 -33.17
CA LYS A 159 -1.51 16.98 -33.63
C LYS A 159 -0.75 17.87 -34.63
N THR A 160 0.56 18.09 -34.43
CA THR A 160 1.38 18.86 -35.38
C THR A 160 1.60 18.17 -36.72
N SER A 161 1.70 16.83 -36.76
CA SER A 161 1.89 16.10 -38.04
C SER A 161 0.63 16.03 -38.91
N GLN A 162 -0.57 16.11 -38.31
CA GLN A 162 -1.84 16.12 -39.06
C GLN A 162 -2.26 17.51 -39.57
N GLN A 163 -1.53 18.58 -39.21
CA GLN A 163 -1.87 19.97 -39.54
C GLN A 163 -0.97 20.57 -40.63
N SER A 164 -0.22 19.74 -41.38
CA SER A 164 0.55 20.19 -42.55
C SER A 164 -0.43 20.61 -43.66
N PRO A 165 -0.47 21.88 -44.11
CA PRO A 165 -1.37 22.29 -45.18
C PRO A 165 -0.92 21.66 -46.49
N SER A 166 -1.88 21.07 -47.22
CA SER A 166 -1.73 20.78 -48.65
C SER A 166 -1.30 22.06 -49.36
N ARG A 167 -0.06 22.07 -49.85
CA ARG A 167 0.49 23.20 -50.61
C ARG A 167 -0.23 23.26 -51.96
N PRO A 168 -0.68 24.45 -52.41
CA PRO A 168 -1.39 24.63 -53.67
C PRO A 168 -0.53 24.34 -54.90
#